data_AF-A0A434QRQ9-F1
#
_entry.id   AF-A0A434QRQ9-F1
#
_cell.length_a   1.000
_cell.length_b   1.000
_cell.length_c   1.000
_cell.angle_alpha   90.00
_cell.angle_beta   90.00
_cell.angle_gamma   90.00
#
_symmetry.space_group_name_H-M   'P 1'
#
loop_
_entity.id
_entity.type
_entity.pdbx_description
1 polymer ?
#
loop_
_entity_poly.entity_id
_entity_poly.type
_entity_poly.pdbx_seq_one_letter_code
_entity_poly.pdbx_strand_id
1 'polypeptide(L)'
;LMPLTYRWSSRFIFLDDQEARARLERTRKKWQQKVRPFFDQLFQTQSRSVDQDAMAMVAETEDAIAQASSQLVAYGYYTPVIVLLDDNETRLREKAEAVRRLVQAEGFGARIETINATEAFLGSLPGNWYANIREPLINTRNLAD
;
A
#
# COMPACT_ATOMS: atom_id res chain seq x y z
N LEU A 1 1.79 -10.77 -26.28
CA LEU A 1 2.94 -9.98 -25.77
C LEU A 1 2.86 -8.58 -26.38
N MET A 2 2.83 -7.54 -25.56
CA MET A 2 2.83 -6.15 -26.03
C MET A 2 4.28 -5.71 -26.30
N PRO A 3 4.64 -5.25 -27.52
CA PRO A 3 5.99 -4.76 -27.79
C PRO A 3 6.19 -3.41 -27.11
N LEU A 4 6.74 -3.44 -25.90
CA LEU A 4 6.84 -2.33 -24.96
C LEU A 4 8.21 -2.36 -24.29
N THR A 5 8.92 -1.24 -24.33
CA THR A 5 10.09 -1.02 -23.48
C THR A 5 9.61 -0.42 -22.16
N TYR A 6 9.93 -1.07 -21.05
CA TYR A 6 9.60 -0.59 -19.71
C TYR A 6 10.73 -0.93 -18.75
N ARG A 7 10.81 -0.17 -17.64
CA ARG A 7 11.60 -0.55 -16.47
C ARG A 7 10.67 -0.86 -15.32
N TRP A 8 10.69 -2.09 -14.86
CA TRP A 8 10.08 -2.46 -13.58
C TRP A 8 11.03 -2.12 -12.45
N SER A 9 10.51 -1.48 -11.41
CA SER A 9 11.24 -1.21 -10.16
C SER A 9 10.42 -1.70 -8.99
N SER A 10 11.02 -2.56 -8.18
CA SER A 10 10.50 -3.03 -6.90
C SER A 10 11.38 -2.44 -5.80
N ARG A 11 10.81 -1.59 -4.94
CA ARG A 11 11.54 -0.97 -3.82
C ARG A 11 10.85 -1.30 -2.51
N PHE A 12 11.64 -1.81 -1.57
CA PHE A 12 11.22 -2.04 -0.19
C PHE A 12 12.10 -1.23 0.77
N ILE A 13 11.48 -0.44 1.63
CA ILE A 13 12.16 0.35 2.67
C ILE A 13 11.79 -0.26 4.02
N PHE A 14 12.75 -0.91 4.65
CA PHE A 14 12.58 -1.53 5.96
C PHE A 14 12.32 -0.47 7.03
N LEU A 15 11.49 -0.84 7.99
CA LEU A 15 11.27 -0.09 9.22
C LEU A 15 11.91 -0.78 10.39
N ASP A 16 12.30 0.00 11.39
CA ASP A 16 12.64 -0.55 12.70
C ASP A 16 11.42 -1.24 13.32
N ASP A 17 11.67 -2.32 14.08
CA ASP A 17 10.62 -3.10 14.73
C ASP A 17 9.70 -2.25 15.61
N GLN A 18 10.25 -1.29 16.36
CA GLN A 18 9.45 -0.42 17.23
C GLN A 18 8.61 0.56 16.40
N GLU A 19 9.17 1.10 15.33
CA GLU A 19 8.47 2.02 14.42
C GLU A 19 7.33 1.31 13.69
N ALA A 20 7.57 0.09 13.19
CA ALA A 20 6.56 -0.74 12.54
C ALA A 20 5.40 -1.04 13.49
N ARG A 21 5.70 -1.50 14.72
CA ARG A 21 4.68 -1.76 15.76
C ARG A 21 3.87 -0.50 16.08
N ALA A 22 4.52 0.64 16.25
CA ALA A 22 3.83 1.89 16.55
C ALA A 22 2.87 2.31 15.42
N ARG A 23 3.24 2.07 14.15
CA ARG A 23 2.35 2.33 13.01
C ARG A 23 1.18 1.35 12.94
N LEU A 24 1.44 0.05 13.10
CA LEU A 24 0.38 -0.97 13.12
C LEU A 24 -0.62 -0.70 14.25
N GLU A 25 -0.14 -0.31 15.43
CA GLU A 25 -0.98 0.06 16.57
C GLU A 25 -1.88 1.28 16.29
N ARG A 26 -1.35 2.29 15.58
CA ARG A 26 -2.17 3.42 15.12
C ARG A 26 -3.24 2.98 14.14
N THR A 27 -2.91 2.09 13.20
CA THR A 27 -3.86 1.52 12.25
C THR A 27 -4.95 0.73 12.96
N ARG A 28 -4.60 -0.09 13.95
CA ARG A 28 -5.56 -0.84 14.79
C ARG A 28 -6.54 0.11 15.46
N LYS A 29 -6.04 1.17 16.11
CA LYS A 29 -6.89 2.17 16.78
C LYS A 29 -7.84 2.87 15.81
N LYS A 30 -7.36 3.22 14.60
CA LYS A 30 -8.21 3.82 13.55
C LYS A 30 -9.35 2.88 13.14
N TRP A 31 -9.08 1.58 12.98
CA TRP A 31 -10.12 0.61 12.65
C TRP A 31 -11.07 0.35 13.81
N GLN A 32 -10.55 0.25 15.03
CA GLN A 32 -11.36 0.05 16.24
C GLN A 32 -12.37 1.19 16.43
N GLN A 33 -11.99 2.43 16.10
CA GLN A 33 -12.90 3.58 16.13
C GLN A 33 -14.02 3.50 15.08
N LYS A 34 -13.83 2.73 13.99
CA LYS A 34 -14.85 2.50 12.95
C LYS A 34 -15.80 1.35 13.27
N VAL A 35 -15.39 0.40 14.12
CA VAL A 35 -16.22 -0.76 14.52
C VAL A 35 -17.56 -0.34 15.10
N ARG A 36 -17.59 0.76 15.88
CA ARG A 36 -18.82 1.38 16.38
C ARG A 36 -18.78 2.88 16.16
N PRO A 37 -19.84 3.48 15.58
CA PRO A 37 -19.95 4.92 15.48
C PRO A 37 -19.82 5.58 16.85
N PHE A 38 -19.02 6.66 16.95
CA PHE A 38 -18.82 7.42 18.19
C PHE A 38 -20.15 7.87 18.83
N PHE A 39 -21.15 8.19 18.01
CA PHE A 39 -22.49 8.56 18.46
C PHE A 39 -23.21 7.40 19.18
N ASP A 40 -23.06 6.15 18.74
CA ASP A 40 -23.71 5.02 19.41
C ASP A 40 -23.09 4.70 20.78
N GLN A 41 -21.80 5.02 20.97
CA GLN A 41 -21.16 4.93 22.29
C GLN A 41 -21.63 6.05 23.23
N LEU A 42 -21.85 7.26 22.72
CA LEU A 42 -22.22 8.43 23.53
C LEU A 42 -23.70 8.45 23.93
N PHE A 43 -24.59 8.00 23.03
CA PHE A 43 -26.04 8.08 23.21
C PHE A 43 -26.66 6.80 23.80
N GLN A 44 -25.86 5.77 24.10
CA GLN A 44 -26.32 4.43 24.55
C GLN A 44 -27.49 3.89 23.70
N THR A 45 -27.63 4.35 22.46
CA THR A 45 -28.57 3.79 21.51
C THR A 45 -28.13 2.36 21.29
N GLN A 46 -29.04 1.39 21.47
CA GLN A 46 -28.82 -0.01 21.11
C GLN A 46 -28.77 -0.17 19.58
N SER A 47 -27.95 0.64 18.92
CA SER A 47 -27.65 0.51 17.51
C SER A 47 -26.96 -0.83 17.31
N ARG A 48 -27.66 -1.70 16.57
CA ARG A 48 -27.21 -3.03 16.18
C ARG A 48 -26.13 -2.99 15.09
N SER A 49 -25.78 -1.82 14.54
CA SER A 49 -24.87 -1.74 13.41
C SER A 49 -23.42 -1.72 13.87
N VAL A 50 -22.86 -2.91 14.07
CA VAL A 50 -21.40 -3.08 14.12
C VAL A 50 -20.89 -3.19 12.70
N ASP A 51 -19.82 -2.46 12.38
CA ASP A 51 -19.13 -2.59 11.11
C ASP A 51 -18.27 -3.86 11.12
N GLN A 52 -18.75 -4.91 10.44
CA GLN A 52 -18.06 -6.21 10.37
C GLN A 52 -16.74 -6.14 9.60
N ASP A 53 -16.63 -5.25 8.61
CA ASP A 53 -15.38 -5.03 7.86
C ASP A 53 -14.35 -4.41 8.79
N ALA A 54 -14.72 -3.38 9.54
CA ALA A 54 -13.85 -2.79 10.54
C ALA A 54 -13.41 -3.81 11.62
N MET A 55 -14.28 -4.73 12.03
CA MET A 55 -13.90 -5.81 12.95
C MET A 55 -12.86 -6.75 12.35
N ALA A 56 -13.04 -7.16 11.09
CA ALA A 56 -12.07 -7.99 10.38
C ALA A 56 -10.72 -7.29 10.27
N MET A 57 -10.72 -6.01 9.89
CA MET A 57 -9.49 -5.21 9.79
C MET A 57 -8.77 -5.04 11.14
N VAL A 58 -9.50 -4.96 12.25
CA VAL A 58 -8.90 -4.96 13.60
C VAL A 58 -8.18 -6.28 13.86
N ALA A 59 -8.84 -7.42 13.61
CA ALA A 59 -8.25 -8.74 13.81
C ALA A 59 -7.00 -8.95 12.93
N GLU A 60 -7.07 -8.59 11.65
CA GLU A 60 -5.92 -8.65 10.74
C GLU A 60 -4.75 -7.77 11.23
N THR A 61 -5.04 -6.59 11.78
CA THR A 61 -4.00 -5.72 12.31
C THR A 61 -3.38 -6.28 13.59
N GLU A 62 -4.15 -6.95 14.44
CA GLU A 62 -3.64 -7.63 15.64
C GLU A 62 -2.71 -8.79 15.27
N ASP A 63 -3.07 -9.59 14.27
CA ASP A 63 -2.20 -10.63 13.72
C ASP A 63 -0.90 -10.04 13.16
N ALA A 64 -0.98 -8.91 12.47
CA ALA A 64 0.21 -8.21 11.97
C ALA A 64 1.12 -7.70 13.12
N ILE A 65 0.54 -7.21 14.22
CA ILE A 65 1.31 -6.81 15.42
C ILE A 65 1.98 -8.03 16.05
N ALA A 66 1.30 -9.17 16.12
CA ALA A 66 1.88 -10.42 16.62
C ALA A 66 3.03 -10.91 15.74
N GLN A 67 2.87 -10.84 14.41
CA GLN A 67 3.94 -11.17 13.45
C GLN A 67 5.16 -10.25 13.62
N ALA A 68 4.96 -8.93 13.71
CA ALA A 68 6.02 -7.98 14.00
C ALA A 68 6.66 -8.20 15.39
N SER A 69 5.92 -8.81 16.31
CA SER A 69 6.42 -9.17 17.65
C SER A 69 7.26 -10.43 17.66
N SER A 70 6.96 -11.38 16.76
CA SER A 70 7.68 -12.65 16.65
C SER A 70 9.08 -12.53 16.06
N GLN A 71 9.42 -11.40 15.43
CA GLN A 71 10.69 -11.18 14.72
C GLN A 71 10.95 -12.16 13.57
N LEU A 72 9.93 -12.91 13.14
CA LEU A 72 10.01 -13.81 11.98
C LEU A 72 9.87 -13.08 10.65
N VAL A 73 9.31 -11.87 10.67
CA VAL A 73 9.14 -11.01 9.50
C VAL A 73 9.50 -9.57 9.84
N ALA A 74 10.21 -8.89 8.94
CA ALA A 74 10.34 -7.44 8.98
C ALA A 74 9.16 -6.77 8.24
N TYR A 75 8.82 -5.56 8.65
CA TYR A 75 7.82 -4.72 7.99
C TYR A 75 8.48 -3.52 7.31
N GLY A 76 7.85 -3.02 6.25
CA GLY A 76 8.39 -1.91 5.49
C GLY A 76 7.40 -1.32 4.50
N TYR A 77 7.87 -0.27 3.83
CA TYR A 77 7.15 0.36 2.73
C TYR A 77 7.51 -0.30 1.41
N TYR A 78 6.50 -0.78 0.71
CA TYR A 78 6.66 -1.36 -0.61
C TYR A 78 6.10 -0.43 -1.69
N THR A 79 6.94 -0.10 -2.67
CA THR A 79 6.54 0.75 -3.79
C THR A 79 6.97 0.11 -5.12
N PRO A 80 6.09 -0.64 -5.80
CA PRO A 80 6.30 -1.11 -7.16
C PRO A 80 5.98 0.01 -8.17
N VAL A 81 6.81 0.17 -9.20
CA VAL A 81 6.60 1.16 -10.28
C VAL A 81 6.98 0.56 -11.64
N ILE A 82 6.12 0.77 -12.64
CA ILE A 82 6.43 0.57 -14.06
C ILE A 82 6.78 1.94 -14.64
N VAL A 83 8.03 2.12 -15.04
CA VAL A 83 8.48 3.34 -15.72
C VAL A 83 8.44 3.11 -17.23
N LEU A 84 7.71 3.99 -17.92
CA LEU A 84 7.63 4.04 -19.37
C LEU A 84 8.28 5.33 -19.86
N LEU A 85 9.03 5.22 -20.96
CA LEU A 85 9.67 6.35 -21.63
C LEU A 85 9.31 6.29 -23.12
N ASP A 86 8.93 7.43 -23.69
CA ASP A 86 8.65 7.58 -25.12
C ASP A 86 8.86 9.06 -25.50
N ASP A 87 9.38 9.31 -26.70
CA ASP A 87 9.57 10.67 -27.21
C ASP A 87 8.23 11.33 -27.63
N ASN A 88 7.14 10.56 -27.73
CA ASN A 88 5.81 11.06 -28.04
C ASN A 88 4.85 10.83 -26.88
N GLU A 89 4.28 11.92 -26.37
CA GLU A 89 3.37 11.91 -25.22
C GLU A 89 2.10 11.07 -25.47
N THR A 90 1.51 11.16 -26.66
CA THR A 90 0.29 10.40 -27.00
C THR A 90 0.55 8.90 -26.95
N ARG A 91 1.65 8.44 -27.56
CA ARG A 91 2.05 7.03 -27.49
C ARG A 91 2.37 6.58 -26.06
N LEU A 92 3.04 7.43 -25.28
CA LEU A 92 3.32 7.13 -23.88
C LEU A 92 2.04 6.90 -23.09
N ARG A 93 1.04 7.76 -23.28
CA ARG A 93 -0.25 7.68 -22.61
C ARG A 93 -1.02 6.43 -23.00
N GLU A 94 -1.03 6.07 -24.28
CA GLU A 94 -1.65 4.84 -24.78
C GLU A 94 -0.98 3.58 -24.18
N LYS A 95 0.35 3.55 -24.14
CA LYS A 95 1.12 2.46 -23.51
C LYS A 95 0.84 2.36 -22.01
N ALA A 96 0.82 3.49 -21.30
CA ALA A 96 0.51 3.53 -19.87
C ALA A 96 -0.90 3.02 -19.57
N GLU A 97 -1.89 3.39 -20.40
CA GLU A 97 -3.26 2.89 -20.29
C GLU A 97 -3.38 1.39 -20.55
N ALA A 98 -2.67 0.88 -21.57
CA ALA A 98 -2.64 -0.55 -21.84
C ALA A 98 -2.04 -1.33 -20.67
N VAL A 99 -0.91 -0.86 -20.11
CA VAL A 99 -0.29 -1.46 -18.92
C VAL A 99 -1.24 -1.41 -17.72
N ARG A 100 -1.90 -0.27 -17.46
CA ARG A 100 -2.87 -0.14 -16.37
C ARG A 100 -3.99 -1.17 -16.48
N ARG A 101 -4.54 -1.36 -17.68
CA ARG A 101 -5.61 -2.34 -17.93
C ARG A 101 -5.14 -3.78 -17.69
N LEU A 102 -3.91 -4.11 -18.08
CA LEU A 102 -3.34 -5.43 -17.81
C LEU A 102 -3.21 -5.69 -16.30
N VAL A 103 -2.65 -4.74 -15.55
CA VAL A 103 -2.50 -4.87 -14.10
C VAL A 103 -3.87 -4.99 -13.40
N GLN A 104 -4.86 -4.22 -13.86
CA GLN A 104 -6.23 -4.29 -13.32
C GLN A 104 -6.96 -5.59 -13.68
N ALA A 105 -6.70 -6.18 -14.84
CA ALA A 105 -7.27 -7.46 -15.25
C ALA A 105 -6.79 -8.61 -14.34
N GLU A 106 -5.57 -8.50 -13.80
CA GLU A 106 -5.02 -9.42 -12.79
C GLU A 106 -5.54 -9.13 -11.35
N GLY A 107 -6.49 -8.19 -11.19
CA GLY A 107 -7.10 -7.86 -9.90
C GLY A 107 -6.33 -6.85 -9.06
N PHE A 108 -5.22 -6.30 -9.56
CA PHE A 108 -4.43 -5.30 -8.83
C PHE A 108 -4.89 -3.87 -9.11
N GLY A 109 -4.80 -3.01 -8.09
CA GLY A 109 -4.96 -1.57 -8.27
C GLY A 109 -3.77 -0.98 -9.03
N ALA A 110 -4.04 -0.22 -10.10
CA ALA A 110 -3.02 0.49 -10.85
C ALA A 110 -3.43 1.95 -11.11
N ARG A 111 -2.46 2.86 -10.93
CA ARG A 111 -2.63 4.30 -11.15
C ARG A 111 -1.53 4.79 -12.10
N ILE A 112 -1.93 5.55 -13.12
CA ILE A 112 -0.98 6.31 -13.94
C ILE A 112 -0.66 7.58 -13.18
N GLU A 113 0.61 7.74 -12.83
CA GLU A 113 1.07 8.94 -12.13
C GLU A 113 1.21 10.10 -13.12
N THR A 114 0.57 11.23 -12.81
CA THR A 114 0.66 12.48 -13.58
C THR A 114 1.46 13.50 -12.78
N ILE A 115 0.83 14.13 -11.79
CA ILE A 115 1.45 15.13 -10.91
C ILE A 115 2.66 14.54 -10.16
N ASN A 116 2.56 13.28 -9.73
CA ASN A 116 3.63 12.60 -8.99
C ASN A 116 4.55 11.76 -9.90
N ALA A 117 4.50 11.92 -11.22
CA ALA A 117 5.31 11.14 -12.14
C ALA A 117 6.81 11.28 -11.83
N THR A 118 7.26 12.50 -11.53
CA THR A 118 8.65 12.78 -11.13
C THR A 118 9.03 12.08 -9.83
N GLU A 119 8.19 12.14 -8.80
CA GLU A 119 8.46 11.46 -7.53
C GLU A 119 8.47 9.94 -7.69
N ALA A 120 7.55 9.40 -8.50
CA ALA A 120 7.50 7.98 -8.81
C ALA A 120 8.76 7.51 -9.54
N PHE A 121 9.27 8.31 -10.48
CA PHE A 121 10.54 8.04 -11.15
C PHE A 121 11.73 8.15 -10.19
N LEU A 122 11.85 9.23 -9.42
CA LEU A 122 12.94 9.43 -8.47
C LEU A 122 12.97 8.34 -7.39
N GLY A 123 11.81 7.93 -6.87
CA GLY A 123 11.69 6.83 -5.92
C GLY A 123 12.10 5.46 -6.49
N SER A 124 12.13 5.31 -7.82
CA SER A 124 12.64 4.09 -8.47
C SER A 124 14.17 4.08 -8.66
N LEU A 125 14.87 5.16 -8.31
CA LEU A 125 16.33 5.23 -8.38
C LEU A 125 16.98 4.75 -7.08
N PRO A 126 18.09 4.00 -7.14
CA PRO A 126 18.80 3.55 -5.95
C PRO A 126 19.30 4.75 -5.13
N GLY A 127 19.22 4.62 -3.81
CA GLY A 127 19.63 5.67 -2.87
C GLY A 127 18.58 6.76 -2.60
N ASN A 128 17.48 6.80 -3.34
CA ASN A 128 16.36 7.69 -2.99
C ASN A 128 15.49 7.03 -1.91
N TRP A 129 15.57 7.56 -0.69
CA TRP A 129 14.90 7.00 0.48
C TRP A 129 13.55 7.66 0.82
N TYR A 130 13.21 8.81 0.21
CA TYR A 130 12.06 9.64 0.65
C TYR A 130 10.95 9.78 -0.39
N ALA A 131 11.27 9.75 -1.70
CA ALA A 131 10.27 10.03 -2.74
C ALA A 131 9.27 8.87 -2.90
N ASN A 132 7.99 9.18 -3.14
CA ASN A 132 6.93 8.21 -3.47
C ASN A 132 6.80 7.02 -2.47
N ILE A 133 6.89 7.29 -1.17
CA ILE A 133 6.58 6.31 -0.12
C ILE A 133 5.06 6.05 -0.11
N ARG A 134 4.65 4.78 -0.05
CA ARG A 134 3.24 4.37 0.05
C ARG A 134 2.96 3.85 1.45
N GLU A 135 1.89 4.35 2.08
CA GLU A 135 1.64 4.14 3.51
C GLU A 135 1.30 2.71 3.95
N PRO A 136 0.61 1.85 3.16
CA PRO A 136 0.33 0.49 3.60
C PRO A 136 1.63 -0.28 3.86
N LEU A 137 1.79 -0.76 5.08
CA LEU A 137 2.94 -1.57 5.47
C LEU A 137 2.77 -2.98 4.91
N ILE A 138 3.86 -3.52 4.36
CA ILE A 138 3.92 -4.89 3.89
C ILE A 138 5.01 -5.62 4.69
N ASN A 139 4.76 -6.89 5.01
CA ASN A 139 5.75 -7.74 5.64
C ASN A 139 6.62 -8.45 4.59
N THR A 140 7.82 -8.82 5.00
CA THR A 140 8.80 -9.52 4.15
C THR A 140 8.33 -10.87 3.62
N ARG A 141 7.38 -11.53 4.31
CA ARG A 141 6.77 -12.77 3.80
C ARG A 141 5.97 -12.50 2.53
N ASN A 142 5.13 -11.47 2.54
CA ASN A 142 4.34 -11.06 1.37
C ASN A 142 5.21 -10.48 0.25
N LEU A 143 6.42 -9.98 0.57
CA LEU A 143 7.37 -9.50 -0.42
C LEU A 143 8.10 -10.65 -1.14
N ALA A 144 8.29 -11.78 -0.45
CA ALA A 144 9.07 -12.91 -0.93
C ALA A 144 8.24 -13.93 -1.74
N ASP A 145 6.92 -13.80 -1.71
CA ASP A 145 5.95 -14.59 -2.49
C ASP A 145 5.78 -14.00 -3.90
#